data_AF-A0A6L2ZK91-F1
#
_entry.id   AF-A0A6L2ZK91-F1
#
_cell.length_a   1.000
_cell.length_b   1.000
_cell.length_c   1.000
_cell.angle_alpha   90.00
_cell.angle_beta   90.00
_cell.angle_gamma   90.00
#
_symmetry.space_group_name_H-M   'P 1'
#
loop_
_entity.id
_entity.type
_entity.pdbx_description
1 polymer ?
#
loop_
_entity_poly.entity_id
_entity_poly.type
_entity_poly.pdbx_seq_one_letter_code
_entity_poly.pdbx_strand_id
1 'polypeptide(L)'
;MKHLSEKVIARIKTDFTFLEPITSRSQFGGYGLLSNNVMFALVSEGELYLRANDNVEHLFIERKMPNLVYAKRGIPVLLRYYWVDPALWMDNETLINFVQLAYQGAVTEALNKKHKAIRLKDLPNLSIGIERLLWRVGIRNVSELRLKGAKSSYLQLRALKSSLGINMLLALAGAINGYHHAVLPKILRHELLEWFEGIKEPIVSTH
;
A
#
# COMPACT_ATOMS: atom_id res chain seq x y z
N MET A 1 -24.39 -24.23 8.82
CA MET A 1 -23.15 -23.47 8.54
C MET A 1 -23.42 -21.96 8.55
N LYS A 2 -24.16 -21.39 7.59
CA LYS A 2 -24.50 -19.94 7.55
C LYS A 2 -25.06 -19.37 8.87
N HIS A 3 -26.05 -20.03 9.45
CA HIS A 3 -26.70 -19.61 10.70
C HIS A 3 -25.78 -19.66 11.94
N LEU A 4 -24.74 -20.52 11.94
CA LEU A 4 -23.74 -20.54 13.01
C LEU A 4 -22.83 -19.31 12.92
N SER A 5 -22.33 -19.02 11.73
CA SER A 5 -21.54 -17.81 11.48
C SER A 5 -22.31 -16.55 11.84
N GLU A 6 -23.59 -16.44 11.48
CA GLU A 6 -24.44 -15.29 11.83
C GLU A 6 -24.56 -15.10 13.36
N LYS A 7 -24.73 -16.18 14.13
CA LYS A 7 -24.74 -16.13 15.60
C LYS A 7 -23.42 -15.66 16.19
N VAL A 8 -22.29 -16.18 15.69
CA VAL A 8 -20.96 -15.74 16.14
C VAL A 8 -20.72 -14.28 15.82
N ILE A 9 -21.09 -13.82 14.62
CA ILE A 9 -20.99 -12.41 14.24
C ILE A 9 -21.86 -11.53 15.14
N ALA A 10 -23.08 -11.96 15.46
CA ALA A 10 -23.95 -11.22 16.37
C ALA A 10 -23.34 -11.10 17.78
N ARG A 11 -22.83 -12.21 18.34
CA ARG A 11 -22.13 -12.19 19.63
C ARG A 11 -20.91 -11.27 19.60
N ILE A 12 -20.08 -11.34 18.55
CA ILE A 12 -18.91 -10.46 18.39
C ILE A 12 -19.30 -8.98 18.41
N LYS A 13 -20.39 -8.61 17.73
CA LYS A 13 -20.89 -7.23 17.73
C LYS A 13 -21.35 -6.77 19.12
N THR A 14 -21.83 -7.69 19.94
CA THR A 14 -22.26 -7.43 21.32
C THR A 14 -21.09 -7.42 22.31
N ASP A 15 -20.11 -8.30 22.14
CA ASP A 15 -19.01 -8.48 23.10
C ASP A 15 -17.87 -7.47 22.86
N PHE A 16 -17.61 -7.08 21.60
CA PHE A 16 -16.47 -6.22 21.25
C PHE A 16 -16.88 -4.76 21.05
N THR A 17 -17.61 -4.20 22.02
CA THR A 17 -18.11 -2.81 22.00
C THR A 17 -17.00 -1.75 22.08
N PHE A 18 -15.77 -2.13 22.42
CA PHE A 18 -14.60 -1.26 22.40
C PHE A 18 -14.10 -0.94 20.99
N LEU A 19 -14.59 -1.65 19.97
CA LEU A 19 -14.37 -1.31 18.57
C LEU A 19 -15.50 -0.41 18.06
N GLU A 20 -15.16 0.44 17.09
CA GLU A 20 -16.17 1.14 16.29
C GLU A 20 -17.07 0.12 15.58
N PRO A 21 -18.31 0.50 15.21
CA PRO A 21 -19.32 -0.43 14.75
C PRO A 21 -18.81 -1.49 13.78
N ILE A 22 -18.91 -2.74 14.20
CA ILE A 22 -18.41 -3.88 13.44
C ILE A 22 -19.37 -4.19 12.29
N THR A 23 -18.84 -4.18 11.08
CA THR A 23 -19.55 -4.59 9.86
C THR A 23 -18.99 -5.92 9.34
N SER A 24 -19.81 -6.65 8.60
CA SER A 24 -19.43 -7.96 8.04
C SER A 24 -19.70 -7.99 6.54
N ARG A 25 -18.80 -8.59 5.76
CA ARG A 25 -19.01 -8.83 4.32
C ARG A 25 -18.45 -10.19 3.89
N SER A 26 -18.98 -10.75 2.81
CA SER A 26 -18.46 -12.01 2.23
C SER A 26 -16.99 -11.84 1.83
N GLN A 27 -16.12 -12.71 2.34
CA GLN A 27 -14.69 -12.69 2.08
C GLN A 27 -14.09 -14.08 2.36
N PHE A 28 -13.21 -14.58 1.47
CA PHE A 28 -12.47 -15.84 1.66
C PHE A 28 -13.36 -17.05 2.03
N GLY A 29 -14.57 -17.14 1.47
CA GLY A 29 -15.50 -18.24 1.76
C GLY A 29 -16.22 -18.12 3.12
N GLY A 30 -16.00 -17.04 3.87
CA GLY A 30 -16.70 -16.72 5.11
C GLY A 30 -17.09 -15.24 5.18
N TYR A 31 -17.07 -14.69 6.38
CA TYR A 31 -17.45 -13.31 6.67
C TYR A 31 -16.26 -12.55 7.24
N GLY A 32 -15.70 -11.63 6.48
CA GLY A 32 -14.71 -10.68 6.99
C GLY A 32 -15.38 -9.68 7.91
N LEU A 33 -14.79 -9.48 9.09
CA LEU A 33 -15.23 -8.52 10.09
C LEU A 33 -14.36 -7.27 10.04
N LEU A 34 -15.01 -6.12 9.93
CA LEU A 34 -14.37 -4.83 9.77
C LEU A 34 -14.87 -3.85 10.83
N SER A 35 -13.95 -3.07 11.38
CA SER A 35 -14.24 -1.86 12.15
C SER A 35 -13.49 -0.70 11.48
N ASN A 36 -14.15 0.46 11.30
CA ASN A 36 -13.61 1.58 10.52
C ASN A 36 -13.03 1.20 9.14
N ASN A 37 -13.69 0.28 8.43
CA ASN A 37 -13.25 -0.26 7.14
C ASN A 37 -11.89 -1.00 7.18
N VAL A 38 -11.39 -1.34 8.38
CA VAL A 38 -10.20 -2.15 8.61
C VAL A 38 -10.64 -3.55 9.03
N MET A 39 -10.28 -4.54 8.22
CA MET A 39 -10.60 -5.94 8.50
C MET A 39 -9.64 -6.51 9.54
N PHE A 40 -10.17 -6.96 10.67
CA PHE A 40 -9.39 -7.48 11.81
C PHE A 40 -9.66 -8.96 12.11
N ALA A 41 -10.75 -9.52 11.60
CA ALA A 41 -11.10 -10.92 11.82
C ALA A 41 -11.90 -11.49 10.64
N LEU A 42 -12.08 -12.81 10.66
CA LEU A 42 -12.93 -13.56 9.74
C LEU A 42 -13.76 -14.56 10.55
N VAL A 43 -15.02 -14.76 10.20
CA VAL A 43 -15.84 -15.86 10.68
C VAL A 43 -16.07 -16.84 9.54
N SER A 44 -15.71 -18.11 9.73
CA SER A 44 -15.91 -19.16 8.73
C SER A 44 -16.37 -20.43 9.44
N GLU A 45 -17.40 -21.07 8.89
CA GLU A 45 -18.01 -22.29 9.47
C GLU A 45 -18.40 -22.19 10.95
N GLY A 46 -18.82 -21.01 11.42
CA GLY A 46 -19.17 -20.78 12.82
C GLY A 46 -17.98 -20.57 13.75
N GLU A 47 -16.77 -20.45 13.22
CA GLU A 47 -15.54 -20.26 14.00
C GLU A 47 -14.95 -18.87 13.76
N LEU A 48 -14.37 -18.28 14.81
CA LEU A 48 -13.67 -16.99 14.73
C LEU A 48 -12.19 -17.20 14.39
N TYR A 49 -11.69 -16.38 13.48
CA TYR A 49 -10.27 -16.29 13.14
C TYR A 49 -9.80 -14.83 13.24
N LEU A 50 -8.72 -14.59 13.99
CA LEU A 50 -8.13 -13.26 14.14
C LEU A 50 -7.06 -13.02 13.08
N ARG A 51 -7.09 -11.84 12.47
CA ARG A 51 -6.08 -11.45 11.49
C ARG A 51 -4.75 -11.17 12.19
N ALA A 52 -3.71 -11.88 11.77
CA ALA A 52 -2.35 -11.54 12.17
C ALA A 52 -1.75 -10.45 11.28
N ASN A 53 -0.72 -9.82 11.81
CA ASN A 53 0.13 -8.85 11.14
C ASN A 53 1.56 -9.01 11.71
N ASP A 54 2.52 -8.35 11.08
CA ASP A 54 3.95 -8.52 11.41
C ASP A 54 4.27 -8.20 12.89
N ASN A 55 3.45 -7.38 13.55
CA ASN A 55 3.66 -6.99 14.94
C ASN A 55 3.07 -7.96 15.96
N VAL A 56 2.08 -8.79 15.58
CA VAL A 56 1.31 -9.62 16.55
C VAL A 56 1.30 -11.11 16.22
N GLU A 57 1.78 -11.50 15.03
CA GLU A 57 1.75 -12.90 14.59
C GLU A 57 2.54 -13.84 15.50
N HIS A 58 3.66 -13.36 16.06
CA HIS A 58 4.47 -14.15 16.99
C HIS A 58 3.66 -14.63 18.20
N LEU A 59 2.78 -13.78 18.75
CA LEU A 59 1.91 -14.15 19.88
C LEU A 59 0.92 -15.27 19.51
N PHE A 60 0.44 -15.27 18.26
CA PHE A 60 -0.52 -16.26 17.79
C PHE A 60 0.18 -17.61 17.57
N ILE A 61 1.41 -17.57 17.06
CA ILE A 61 2.29 -18.73 16.88
C ILE A 61 2.69 -19.32 18.24
N GLU A 62 3.07 -18.49 19.21
CA GLU A 62 3.43 -18.93 20.57
C GLU A 62 2.26 -19.66 21.26
N ARG A 63 1.02 -19.18 21.04
CA ARG A 63 -0.20 -19.84 21.50
C ARG A 63 -0.60 -21.07 20.65
N LYS A 64 0.14 -21.37 19.57
CA LYS A 64 -0.11 -22.48 18.64
C LYS A 64 -1.49 -22.41 17.97
N MET A 65 -1.96 -21.21 17.69
CA MET A 65 -3.20 -21.03 16.94
C MET A 65 -2.98 -21.51 15.48
N PRO A 66 -3.86 -22.33 14.91
CA PRO A 66 -3.73 -22.75 13.51
C PRO A 66 -4.26 -21.68 12.55
N ASN A 67 -3.60 -21.52 11.41
CA ASN A 67 -4.03 -20.65 10.33
C ASN A 67 -5.24 -21.22 9.56
N LEU A 68 -6.06 -20.33 9.04
CA LEU A 68 -7.11 -20.66 8.09
C LEU A 68 -6.51 -21.00 6.72
N VAL A 69 -6.90 -22.16 6.18
CA VAL A 69 -6.62 -22.56 4.80
C VAL A 69 -7.86 -22.28 3.96
N TYR A 70 -7.73 -21.40 2.97
CA TYR A 70 -8.81 -21.06 2.04
C TYR A 70 -8.57 -21.70 0.66
N ALA A 71 -9.56 -22.41 0.12
CA ALA A 71 -9.48 -22.95 -1.23
C ALA A 71 -9.87 -21.90 -2.28
N LYS A 72 -8.90 -21.43 -3.08
CA LYS A 72 -9.14 -20.54 -4.22
C LYS A 72 -9.05 -21.35 -5.52
N ARG A 73 -10.21 -21.61 -6.15
CA ARG A 73 -10.31 -22.45 -7.38
C ARG A 73 -9.68 -23.85 -7.17
N GLY A 74 -9.92 -24.45 -6.01
CA GLY A 74 -9.35 -25.75 -5.63
C GLY A 74 -7.90 -25.71 -5.14
N ILE A 75 -7.20 -24.57 -5.23
CA ILE A 75 -5.83 -24.42 -4.73
C ILE A 75 -5.87 -23.93 -3.27
N PRO A 76 -5.24 -24.63 -2.31
CA PRO A 76 -5.17 -24.18 -0.93
C PRO A 76 -4.29 -22.94 -0.80
N VAL A 77 -4.80 -21.91 -0.13
CA VAL A 77 -4.11 -20.67 0.19
C VAL A 77 -4.11 -20.51 1.70
N LEU A 78 -2.92 -20.54 2.31
CA LEU A 78 -2.75 -20.29 3.73
C LEU A 78 -2.96 -18.78 4.00
N LEU A 79 -3.92 -18.45 4.84
CA LEU A 79 -4.23 -17.07 5.22
C LEU A 79 -3.62 -16.75 6.59
N ARG A 80 -3.23 -15.48 6.80
CA ARG A 80 -2.80 -14.95 8.11
C ARG A 80 -4.00 -14.65 9.01
N TYR A 81 -4.90 -15.63 9.15
CA TYR A 81 -6.06 -15.59 10.01
C TYR A 81 -5.99 -16.82 10.90
N TYR A 82 -5.96 -16.63 12.21
CA TYR A 82 -5.62 -17.67 13.18
C TYR A 82 -6.85 -18.03 14.00
N TRP A 83 -7.15 -19.32 14.09
CA TRP A 83 -8.35 -19.83 14.75
C TRP A 83 -8.34 -19.53 16.24
N VAL A 84 -9.44 -19.00 16.73
CA VAL A 84 -9.73 -18.83 18.14
C VAL A 84 -10.35 -20.13 18.64
N ASP A 85 -9.56 -20.94 19.35
CA ASP A 85 -10.04 -22.20 19.91
C ASP A 85 -11.14 -21.96 20.98
N PRO A 86 -11.91 -23.01 21.35
CA PRO A 86 -12.98 -22.88 22.35
C PRO A 86 -12.51 -22.38 23.72
N ALA A 87 -11.27 -22.66 24.13
CA ALA A 87 -10.76 -22.20 25.42
C ALA A 87 -10.53 -20.68 25.41
N LEU A 88 -9.89 -20.15 24.36
CA LEU A 88 -9.73 -18.71 24.16
C LEU A 88 -11.07 -18.02 23.92
N TRP A 89 -12.01 -18.66 23.21
CA TRP A 89 -13.35 -18.11 22.98
C TRP A 89 -14.18 -17.90 24.27
N MET A 90 -13.91 -18.71 25.30
CA MET A 90 -14.56 -18.62 26.60
C MET A 90 -13.83 -17.67 27.57
N ASP A 91 -12.54 -17.41 27.35
CA ASP A 91 -11.74 -16.47 28.13
C ASP A 91 -11.86 -15.05 27.53
N ASN A 92 -12.89 -14.33 27.96
CA ASN A 92 -13.27 -13.05 27.38
C ASN A 92 -12.16 -11.99 27.54
N GLU A 93 -11.49 -11.94 28.68
CA GLU A 93 -10.43 -10.96 28.94
C GLU A 93 -9.24 -11.17 27.99
N THR A 94 -8.76 -12.42 27.90
CA THR A 94 -7.67 -12.75 26.99
C THR A 94 -8.08 -12.55 25.54
N LEU A 95 -9.29 -12.98 25.15
CA LEU A 95 -9.79 -12.80 23.79
C LEU A 95 -9.86 -11.32 23.38
N ILE A 96 -10.35 -10.45 24.26
CA ILE A 96 -10.41 -9.01 24.01
C ILE A 96 -9.01 -8.46 23.72
N ASN A 97 -7.99 -8.86 24.49
CA ASN A 97 -6.61 -8.44 24.25
C ASN A 97 -6.12 -8.87 22.86
N PHE A 98 -6.37 -10.13 22.46
CA PHE A 98 -6.00 -10.63 21.13
C PHE A 98 -6.74 -9.89 20.00
N VAL A 99 -8.03 -9.58 20.18
CA VAL A 99 -8.83 -8.82 19.21
C VAL A 99 -8.29 -7.38 19.07
N GLN A 100 -7.96 -6.72 20.19
CA GLN A 100 -7.36 -5.39 20.17
C GLN A 100 -6.03 -5.38 19.42
N LEU A 101 -5.15 -6.34 19.70
CA LEU A 101 -3.87 -6.51 19.02
C LEU A 101 -4.05 -6.74 17.50
N ALA A 102 -4.97 -7.62 17.12
CA ALA A 102 -5.30 -7.88 15.71
C ALA A 102 -5.80 -6.62 15.01
N TYR A 103 -6.72 -5.86 15.64
CA TYR A 103 -7.27 -4.64 15.09
C TYR A 103 -6.22 -3.52 15.00
N GLN A 104 -5.50 -3.24 16.07
CA GLN A 104 -4.47 -2.19 16.11
C GLN A 104 -3.39 -2.43 15.06
N GLY A 105 -2.86 -3.66 14.96
CA GLY A 105 -1.85 -3.94 13.94
C GLY A 105 -2.42 -3.91 12.51
N ALA A 106 -3.70 -4.29 12.31
CA ALA A 106 -4.36 -4.10 11.01
C ALA A 106 -4.55 -2.61 10.66
N VAL A 107 -4.84 -1.75 11.64
CA VAL A 107 -4.90 -0.29 11.47
C VAL A 107 -3.51 0.24 11.11
N THR A 108 -2.47 -0.14 11.84
CA THR A 108 -1.08 0.25 11.55
C THR A 108 -0.66 -0.19 10.14
N GLU A 109 -0.98 -1.41 9.71
CA GLU A 109 -0.74 -1.85 8.33
C GLU A 109 -1.49 -1.00 7.30
N ALA A 110 -2.75 -0.67 7.56
CA ALA A 110 -3.56 0.14 6.65
C ALA A 110 -3.02 1.57 6.55
N LEU A 111 -2.61 2.17 7.66
CA LEU A 111 -1.93 3.45 7.71
C LEU A 111 -0.58 3.37 6.97
N ASN A 112 0.25 2.36 7.23
CA ASN A 112 1.52 2.17 6.54
C ASN A 112 1.35 1.94 5.04
N LYS A 113 0.27 1.28 4.58
CA LYS A 113 -0.04 1.17 3.16
C LYS A 113 -0.47 2.51 2.55
N LYS A 114 -1.21 3.34 3.30
CA LYS A 114 -1.50 4.73 2.90
C LYS A 114 -0.25 5.61 2.89
N HIS A 115 0.66 5.40 3.84
CA HIS A 115 1.92 6.13 3.98
C HIS A 115 3.06 5.59 3.11
N LYS A 116 2.95 4.37 2.56
CA LYS A 116 3.78 3.90 1.46
C LYS A 116 3.48 4.77 0.26
N ALA A 117 4.25 5.87 0.16
CA ALA A 117 4.22 6.79 -0.95
C ALA A 117 4.20 6.00 -2.26
N ILE A 118 3.35 6.42 -3.20
CA ILE A 118 3.37 5.94 -4.58
C ILE A 118 4.83 5.85 -5.01
N ARG A 119 5.28 4.69 -5.49
CA ARG A 119 6.69 4.56 -5.88
C ARG A 119 6.94 5.40 -7.12
N LEU A 120 8.19 5.80 -7.35
CA LEU A 120 8.55 6.54 -8.55
C LEU A 120 8.16 5.76 -9.80
N LYS A 121 8.41 4.44 -9.82
CA LYS A 121 8.02 3.57 -10.96
C LYS A 121 6.51 3.44 -11.21
N ASP A 122 5.67 3.90 -10.27
CA ASP A 122 4.22 3.83 -10.38
C ASP A 122 3.64 5.17 -10.89
N LEU A 123 4.47 6.22 -11.02
CA LEU A 123 4.08 7.48 -11.67
C LEU A 123 4.02 7.32 -13.19
N PRO A 124 3.18 8.12 -13.88
CA PRO A 124 3.11 8.07 -15.33
C PRO A 124 4.48 8.40 -15.95
N ASN A 125 4.81 7.71 -17.04
CA ASN A 125 6.06 7.80 -17.79
C ASN A 125 7.32 7.27 -17.07
N LEU A 126 7.24 6.87 -15.79
CA LEU A 126 8.41 6.38 -15.05
C LEU A 126 8.42 4.85 -15.02
N SER A 127 9.50 4.25 -15.51
CA SER A 127 9.76 2.82 -15.37
C SER A 127 10.68 2.54 -14.19
N ILE A 128 10.82 1.27 -13.80
CA ILE A 128 11.81 0.87 -12.78
C ILE A 128 13.25 1.25 -13.17
N GLY A 129 13.55 1.33 -14.47
CA GLY A 129 14.85 1.79 -14.96
C GLY A 129 15.09 3.27 -14.66
N ILE A 130 14.05 4.11 -14.83
CA ILE A 130 14.10 5.54 -14.50
C ILE A 130 14.15 5.75 -12.98
N GLU A 131 13.38 4.97 -12.20
CA GLU A 131 13.46 4.98 -10.73
C GLU A 131 14.89 4.73 -10.23
N ARG A 132 15.58 3.72 -10.77
CA ARG A 132 16.99 3.47 -10.42
C ARG A 132 17.92 4.62 -10.80
N LEU A 133 17.65 5.30 -11.92
CA LEU A 133 18.46 6.45 -12.35
C LEU A 133 18.23 7.66 -11.42
N LEU A 134 16.97 7.90 -11.02
CA LEU A 134 16.60 8.92 -10.04
C LEU A 134 17.27 8.67 -8.68
N TRP A 135 17.35 7.41 -8.23
CA TRP A 135 18.07 7.06 -7.01
C TRP A 135 19.56 7.41 -7.07
N ARG A 136 20.21 7.25 -8.22
CA ARG A 136 21.62 7.60 -8.41
C ARG A 136 21.90 9.09 -8.29
N VAL A 137 20.89 9.94 -8.51
CA VAL A 137 20.97 11.40 -8.31
C VAL A 137 20.35 11.85 -6.98
N GLY A 138 20.06 10.91 -6.08
CA GLY A 138 19.54 11.21 -4.74
C GLY A 138 18.07 11.62 -4.71
N ILE A 139 17.26 11.22 -5.70
CA ILE A 139 15.80 11.38 -5.69
C ILE A 139 15.18 10.01 -5.39
N ARG A 140 14.82 9.76 -4.13
CA ARG A 140 14.43 8.44 -3.60
C ARG A 140 12.93 8.20 -3.59
N ASN A 141 12.13 9.25 -3.62
CA ASN A 141 10.68 9.17 -3.54
C ASN A 141 9.98 10.28 -4.34
N VAL A 142 8.65 10.18 -4.46
CA VAL A 142 7.83 11.12 -5.23
C VAL A 142 7.86 12.54 -4.66
N SER A 143 7.92 12.69 -3.33
CA SER A 143 7.99 14.00 -2.69
C SER A 143 9.26 14.74 -3.07
N GLU A 144 10.41 14.07 -3.04
CA GLU A 144 11.68 14.63 -3.49
C GLU A 144 11.66 14.98 -4.99
N LEU A 145 11.08 14.12 -5.84
CA LEU A 145 10.94 14.41 -7.27
C LEU A 145 10.11 15.69 -7.51
N ARG A 146 9.00 15.84 -6.78
CA ARG A 146 8.14 17.04 -6.85
C ARG A 146 8.87 18.28 -6.34
N LEU A 147 9.57 18.16 -5.22
CA LEU A 147 10.33 19.25 -4.61
C LEU A 147 11.45 19.74 -5.54
N LYS A 148 12.21 18.83 -6.16
CA LYS A 148 13.26 19.19 -7.11
C LYS A 148 12.72 19.73 -8.43
N GLY A 149 11.56 19.22 -8.87
CA GLY A 149 10.96 19.59 -10.15
C GLY A 149 11.63 18.92 -11.36
N ALA A 150 10.97 19.01 -12.52
CA ALA A 150 11.38 18.30 -13.74
C ALA A 150 12.73 18.79 -14.30
N LYS A 151 12.94 20.12 -14.38
CA LYS A 151 14.14 20.74 -14.95
C LYS A 151 15.41 20.39 -14.15
N SER A 152 15.39 20.57 -12.83
CA SER A 152 16.53 20.24 -11.96
C SER A 152 16.82 18.73 -11.94
N SER A 153 15.77 17.91 -11.88
CA SER A 153 15.92 16.45 -11.96
C SER A 153 16.53 16.02 -13.29
N TYR A 154 16.09 16.61 -14.41
CA TYR A 154 16.67 16.34 -15.74
C TYR A 154 18.15 16.70 -15.81
N LEU A 155 18.57 17.88 -15.31
CA LEU A 155 19.98 18.27 -15.31
C LEU A 155 20.86 17.29 -14.52
N GLN A 156 20.39 16.85 -13.35
CA GLN A 156 21.08 15.86 -12.53
C GLN A 156 21.21 14.51 -13.27
N LEU A 157 20.16 14.05 -13.95
CA LEU A 157 20.22 12.82 -14.73
C LEU A 157 21.14 12.97 -15.95
N ARG A 158 21.13 14.13 -16.63
CA ARG A 158 21.99 14.43 -17.78
C ARG A 158 23.47 14.42 -17.41
N ALA A 159 23.81 14.85 -16.20
CA ALA A 159 25.18 14.77 -15.68
C ALA A 159 25.67 13.31 -15.54
N LEU A 160 24.78 12.35 -15.27
CA LEU A 160 25.12 10.91 -15.23
C LEU A 160 25.08 10.26 -16.62
N LYS A 161 24.17 10.71 -17.48
CA LYS A 161 23.94 10.15 -18.82
C LYS A 161 23.63 11.26 -19.80
N SER A 162 24.64 11.73 -20.52
CA SER A 162 24.54 12.82 -21.49
C SER A 162 23.61 12.54 -22.67
N SER A 163 23.34 11.26 -22.96
CA SER A 163 22.46 10.85 -24.07
C SER A 163 20.96 11.04 -23.79
N LEU A 164 20.56 11.60 -22.65
CA LEU A 164 19.16 11.83 -22.33
C LEU A 164 18.63 13.04 -23.13
N GLY A 165 17.51 12.84 -23.82
CA GLY A 165 16.88 13.86 -24.64
C GLY A 165 15.61 14.46 -24.01
N ILE A 166 14.91 15.30 -24.78
CA ILE A 166 13.70 16.02 -24.38
C ILE A 166 12.61 15.11 -23.79
N ASN A 167 12.49 13.88 -24.31
CA ASN A 167 11.50 12.91 -23.83
C ASN A 167 11.66 12.60 -22.34
N MET A 168 12.90 12.64 -21.81
CA MET A 168 13.11 12.46 -20.37
C MET A 168 12.59 13.65 -19.57
N LEU A 169 12.85 14.89 -20.02
CA LEU A 169 12.32 16.09 -19.36
C LEU A 169 10.78 16.07 -19.34
N LEU A 170 10.16 15.76 -20.46
CA LEU A 170 8.69 15.66 -20.58
C LEU A 170 8.12 14.52 -19.74
N ALA A 171 8.80 13.37 -19.67
CA ALA A 171 8.40 12.26 -18.81
C ALA A 171 8.43 12.64 -17.32
N LEU A 172 9.46 13.36 -16.85
CA LEU A 172 9.54 13.85 -15.48
C LEU A 172 8.43 14.88 -15.18
N ALA A 173 8.18 15.80 -16.10
CA ALA A 173 7.10 16.78 -15.96
C ALA A 173 5.72 16.10 -15.92
N GLY A 174 5.49 15.11 -16.79
CA GLY A 174 4.28 14.30 -16.77
C GLY A 174 4.12 13.54 -15.46
N ALA A 175 5.19 12.90 -14.97
CA ALA A 175 5.20 12.18 -13.69
C ALA A 175 4.80 13.08 -12.51
N ILE A 176 5.34 14.30 -12.45
CA ILE A 176 5.07 15.27 -11.37
C ILE A 176 3.62 15.76 -11.41
N ASN A 177 3.10 16.04 -12.61
CA ASN A 177 1.76 16.61 -12.81
C ASN A 177 0.65 15.56 -12.99
N GLY A 178 0.99 14.27 -12.98
CA GLY A 178 0.01 13.18 -13.15
C GLY A 178 -0.46 12.95 -14.59
N TYR A 179 0.30 13.40 -15.59
CA TYR A 179 -0.02 13.23 -17.01
C TYR A 179 0.90 12.23 -17.70
N HIS A 180 0.38 11.46 -18.66
CA HIS A 180 1.26 10.88 -19.67
C HIS A 180 1.88 12.00 -20.52
N HIS A 181 3.16 11.91 -20.88
CA HIS A 181 3.89 13.00 -21.54
C HIS A 181 3.27 13.46 -22.88
N ALA A 182 2.55 12.55 -23.55
CA ALA A 182 1.81 12.83 -24.78
C ALA A 182 0.61 13.77 -24.58
N VAL A 183 0.07 13.86 -23.36
CA VAL A 183 -1.12 14.68 -23.03
C VAL A 183 -0.79 15.85 -22.10
N LEU A 184 0.49 16.24 -22.00
CA LEU A 184 0.89 17.42 -21.26
C LEU A 184 0.21 18.68 -21.82
N PRO A 185 -0.26 19.60 -20.95
CA PRO A 185 -0.80 20.89 -21.38
C PRO A 185 0.16 21.61 -22.35
N LYS A 186 -0.38 22.15 -23.46
CA LYS A 186 0.42 22.75 -24.54
C LYS A 186 1.38 23.82 -24.03
N ILE A 187 0.92 24.68 -23.11
CA ILE A 187 1.71 25.76 -22.51
C ILE A 187 2.93 25.19 -21.79
N LEU A 188 2.72 24.24 -20.89
CA LEU A 188 3.80 23.58 -20.14
C LEU A 188 4.76 22.84 -21.08
N ARG A 189 4.25 22.17 -22.12
CA ARG A 189 5.09 21.50 -23.12
C ARG A 189 5.98 22.50 -23.84
N HIS A 190 5.44 23.64 -24.26
CA HIS A 190 6.17 24.68 -24.97
C HIS A 190 7.28 25.26 -24.08
N GLU A 191 6.96 25.62 -22.84
CA GLU A 191 7.94 26.12 -21.86
C GLU A 191 9.11 25.15 -21.64
N LEU A 192 8.83 23.85 -21.57
CA LEU A 192 9.87 22.82 -21.39
C LEU A 192 10.72 22.64 -22.64
N LEU A 193 10.14 22.79 -23.84
CA LEU A 193 10.86 22.73 -25.11
C LEU A 193 11.81 23.92 -25.27
N GLU A 194 11.32 25.14 -25.04
CA GLU A 194 12.14 26.35 -25.10
C GLU A 194 13.29 26.29 -24.12
N TRP A 195 13.02 25.89 -22.86
CA TRP A 195 14.06 25.71 -21.86
C TRP A 195 15.10 24.66 -22.27
N PHE A 196 14.66 23.56 -22.89
CA PHE A 196 15.53 22.47 -23.31
C PHE A 196 16.47 22.87 -24.46
N GLU A 197 15.98 23.65 -25.43
CA GLU A 197 16.83 24.20 -26.50
C GLU A 197 17.86 25.20 -25.93
N GLY A 198 17.45 26.04 -24.97
CA GLY A 198 18.36 27.00 -24.32
C GLY A 198 19.52 26.38 -23.52
N ILE A 199 19.45 25.09 -23.16
CA ILE A 199 20.53 24.37 -22.46
C ILE A 199 21.34 23.43 -23.37
N LYS A 200 21.08 23.44 -24.68
CA LYS A 200 21.88 22.71 -25.69
C LYS A 200 23.03 23.53 -26.26
N GLU A 201 22.90 24.85 -26.31
CA GLU A 201 23.95 25.70 -26.87
C GLU A 201 25.11 25.84 -25.88
N PRO A 202 26.38 25.67 -26.31
CA PRO A 202 27.51 26.05 -25.50
C PRO A 202 27.51 27.58 -25.38
N ILE A 203 27.74 28.10 -24.18
CA ILE A 203 28.04 29.53 -23.97
C ILE A 203 29.28 29.83 -24.81
N VAL A 204 29.09 30.45 -25.97
CA VAL A 204 30.20 30.93 -26.79
C VAL A 204 30.88 32.01 -25.96
N SER A 205 32.09 31.70 -25.49
CA SER A 205 32.95 32.66 -24.83
C SER A 205 33.32 33.75 -25.84
N THR A 206 32.73 34.93 -25.70
CA THR A 206 33.24 36.15 -26.32
C THR A 206 34.55 36.50 -25.62
N HIS A 207 35.66 36.31 -26.32
CA HIS A 207 36.91 37.05 -26.09
C HIS A 207 36.96 38.22 -27.06
#